data_AF-A0A3M1XLX4-F1
#
_entry.id   AF-A0A3M1XLX4-F1
#
_cell.length_a   1.000
_cell.length_b   1.000
_cell.length_c   1.000
_cell.angle_alpha   90.00
_cell.angle_beta   90.00
_cell.angle_gamma   90.00
#
_symmetry.space_group_name_H-M   'P 1'
#
loop_
_entity.id
_entity.type
_entity.pdbx_description
1 polymer ?
#
loop_
_entity_poly.entity_id
_entity_poly.type
_entity_poly.pdbx_seq_one_letter_code
_entity_poly.pdbx_strand_id
1 'polypeptide(L)'
;LYDMIQTDANGRGVVNILVADRLLQSPKLYTTFLLWMLSELFEQLPEVGDLDKPKLLFFFDEAHLLFDAAPKPLLDKIEQVVRIIRSKGVGVFFVTQNPIDIPDVILSQMGNRVQHALRAFTPRDQKAVRAAATTFRPNPKINTEQAITELGVGEALVSFLDERGMPGVVERALIVPPRSQIGPITPEQRRQLITSSLVYGYYEKPLERESAYEMLAKQVERAAAEATALEAQKEAEARAAKEAERRARAQAKQEAMRAKQLERWERERQRQAEREARERQKVVGDVFEAFAKSAARSLGGSTGALVRGILGGLSSRQSRKRRESAFRESRQRG
;
A
#
# COMPACT_ATOMS: atom_id res chain seq x y z
N LEU A 1 25.15 -4.89 -10.75
CA LEU A 1 26.18 -4.61 -9.72
C LEU A 1 27.52 -5.19 -10.09
N TYR A 2 27.61 -6.49 -10.40
CA TYR A 2 28.88 -7.13 -10.82
C TYR A 2 29.53 -6.45 -12.03
N ASP A 3 28.74 -5.89 -12.95
CA ASP A 3 29.26 -5.12 -14.09
C ASP A 3 30.06 -3.87 -13.67
N MET A 4 29.76 -3.29 -12.50
CA MET A 4 30.48 -2.13 -11.97
C MET A 4 31.83 -2.49 -11.36
N ILE A 5 32.08 -3.77 -11.08
CA ILE A 5 33.30 -4.29 -10.42
C ILE A 5 34.21 -4.99 -11.45
N GLN A 6 33.87 -4.91 -12.73
CA GLN A 6 34.68 -5.48 -13.80
C GLN A 6 36.00 -4.73 -13.96
N THR A 7 36.98 -5.43 -14.53
CA THR A 7 38.24 -4.88 -15.01
C THR A 7 38.25 -4.81 -16.53
N ASP A 8 39.06 -3.91 -17.09
CA ASP A 8 39.32 -3.86 -18.51
C ASP A 8 40.18 -5.06 -18.98
N ALA A 9 40.42 -5.15 -20.29
CA ALA A 9 41.22 -6.22 -20.88
C ALA A 9 42.69 -6.28 -20.37
N ASN A 10 43.18 -5.20 -19.74
CA ASN A 10 44.52 -5.12 -19.15
C ASN A 10 44.51 -5.37 -17.64
N GLY A 11 43.37 -5.76 -17.06
CA GLY A 11 43.21 -5.99 -15.62
C GLY A 11 43.11 -4.72 -14.78
N ARG A 12 42.90 -3.54 -15.38
CA ARG A 12 42.71 -2.27 -14.66
C ARG A 12 41.25 -2.11 -14.27
N GLY A 13 40.99 -1.51 -13.11
CA GLY A 13 39.62 -1.18 -12.70
C GLY A 13 38.96 -0.19 -13.65
N VAL A 14 37.64 -0.31 -13.82
CA VAL A 14 36.84 0.59 -14.65
C VAL A 14 36.29 1.74 -13.81
N VAL A 15 36.32 2.97 -14.35
CA VAL A 15 35.69 4.14 -13.72
C VAL A 15 34.25 4.25 -14.21
N ASN A 16 33.30 3.96 -13.33
CA ASN A 16 31.87 4.10 -13.60
C ASN A 16 31.39 5.49 -13.17
N ILE A 17 30.77 6.23 -14.08
CA ILE A 17 30.22 7.57 -13.80
C ILE A 17 28.69 7.49 -13.86
N LEU A 18 28.05 7.68 -12.70
CA LEU A 18 26.60 7.81 -12.61
C LEU A 18 26.21 9.27 -12.86
N VAL A 19 25.76 9.59 -14.07
CA VAL A 19 25.27 10.93 -14.40
C VAL A 19 23.84 11.08 -13.88
N ALA A 20 23.68 11.87 -12.83
CA ALA A 20 22.43 12.02 -12.07
C ALA A 20 21.81 13.43 -12.18
N ASP A 21 22.07 14.18 -13.24
CA ASP A 21 21.70 15.61 -13.39
C ASP A 21 20.22 15.90 -13.04
N ARG A 22 19.30 15.03 -13.47
CA ARG A 22 17.86 15.16 -13.17
C ARG A 22 17.52 14.73 -11.74
N LEU A 23 18.17 13.69 -11.25
CA LEU A 23 17.95 13.13 -9.91
C LEU A 23 18.44 14.09 -8.82
N LEU A 24 19.49 14.88 -9.09
CA LEU A 24 19.97 15.93 -8.19
C LEU A 24 18.91 17.01 -7.92
N GLN A 25 17.95 17.22 -8.83
CA GLN A 25 16.80 18.11 -8.58
C GLN A 25 15.83 17.55 -7.54
N SER A 26 15.94 16.27 -7.19
CA SER A 26 15.17 15.60 -6.15
C SER A 26 16.11 14.89 -5.15
N PRO A 27 16.69 15.64 -4.18
CA PRO A 27 17.67 15.10 -3.24
C PRO A 27 17.19 13.84 -2.51
N LYS A 28 15.91 13.78 -2.14
CA LYS A 28 15.32 12.60 -1.49
C LYS A 28 15.40 11.35 -2.36
N LEU A 29 15.05 11.45 -3.64
CA LEU A 29 15.12 10.31 -4.57
C LEU A 29 16.56 9.89 -4.81
N TYR A 30 17.46 10.86 -4.96
CA TYR A 30 18.89 10.60 -5.10
C TYR A 30 19.45 9.83 -3.90
N THR A 31 19.19 10.31 -2.68
CA THR A 31 19.62 9.67 -1.43
C THR A 31 19.01 8.29 -1.26
N THR A 32 17.71 8.11 -1.52
CA THR A 32 17.07 6.78 -1.48
C THR A 32 17.71 5.81 -2.45
N PHE A 33 17.98 6.23 -3.70
CA PHE A 33 18.62 5.40 -4.71
C PHE A 33 20.04 4.98 -4.30
N LEU A 34 20.84 5.92 -3.79
CA LEU A 34 22.20 5.65 -3.35
C LEU A 34 22.26 4.70 -2.16
N LEU A 35 21.35 4.85 -1.20
CA LEU A 35 21.26 3.96 -0.06
C LEU A 35 20.76 2.57 -0.42
N TRP A 36 19.80 2.49 -1.36
CA TRP A 36 19.42 1.22 -1.94
C TRP A 36 20.62 0.55 -2.61
N MET A 37 21.41 1.28 -3.40
CA MET A 37 22.58 0.73 -4.09
C MET A 37 23.65 0.21 -3.12
N LEU A 38 23.98 0.95 -2.06
CA LEU A 38 24.93 0.48 -1.05
C LEU A 38 24.40 -0.73 -0.28
N SER A 39 23.10 -0.76 0.04
CA SER A 39 22.47 -1.91 0.70
C SER A 39 22.51 -3.15 -0.19
N GLU A 40 22.20 -3.00 -1.48
CA GLU A 40 22.28 -4.07 -2.46
C GLU A 40 23.73 -4.57 -2.63
N LEU A 41 24.72 -3.68 -2.68
CA LEU A 41 26.14 -4.07 -2.69
C LEU A 41 26.52 -4.87 -1.44
N PHE A 42 26.04 -4.46 -0.26
CA PHE A 42 26.29 -5.18 0.98
C PHE A 42 25.69 -6.59 0.98
N GLU A 43 24.46 -6.73 0.50
CA GLU A 43 23.74 -8.01 0.46
C GLU A 43 24.31 -8.97 -0.59
N GLN A 44 24.68 -8.46 -1.77
CA GLN A 44 25.12 -9.29 -2.90
C GLN A 44 26.60 -9.69 -2.82
N LEU A 45 27.46 -8.87 -2.20
CA LEU A 45 28.90 -9.14 -2.18
C LEU A 45 29.28 -10.14 -1.07
N PRO A 46 30.20 -11.08 -1.33
CA PRO A 46 30.76 -11.93 -0.29
C PRO A 46 31.73 -11.14 0.59
N GLU A 47 31.89 -11.56 1.84
CA GLU A 47 32.96 -11.06 2.71
C GLU A 47 34.31 -11.54 2.20
N VAL A 48 35.31 -10.64 2.17
CA VAL A 48 36.60 -10.91 1.53
C VAL A 48 37.82 -10.62 2.40
N GLY A 49 37.62 -10.30 3.67
CA GLY A 49 38.71 -10.02 4.60
C GLY A 49 39.53 -8.80 4.16
N ASP A 50 40.83 -8.85 4.42
CA ASP A 50 41.77 -7.78 4.07
C ASP A 50 42.44 -8.07 2.72
N LEU A 51 42.11 -7.26 1.72
CA LEU A 51 42.64 -7.38 0.36
C LEU A 51 43.64 -6.24 0.11
N ASP A 52 44.73 -6.55 -0.60
CA ASP A 52 45.72 -5.54 -1.03
C ASP A 52 45.09 -4.41 -1.86
N LYS A 53 44.00 -4.71 -2.58
CA LYS A 53 43.23 -3.75 -3.37
C LYS A 53 41.74 -3.92 -3.09
N PRO A 54 40.99 -2.80 -2.98
CA PRO A 54 39.55 -2.88 -2.85
C PRO A 54 38.93 -3.45 -4.13
N LYS A 55 37.81 -4.15 -3.99
CA LYS A 55 36.98 -4.58 -5.13
C LYS A 55 36.31 -3.40 -5.81
N LEU A 56 35.85 -2.43 -5.01
CA LEU A 56 35.11 -1.27 -5.49
C LEU A 56 35.41 -0.06 -4.61
N LEU A 57 35.54 1.12 -5.23
CA LEU A 57 35.55 2.39 -4.53
C LEU A 57 34.33 3.20 -4.98
N PHE A 58 33.52 3.63 -4.02
CA PHE A 58 32.35 4.45 -4.26
C PHE A 58 32.61 5.89 -3.82
N PHE A 59 32.50 6.83 -4.75
CA PHE A 59 32.67 8.26 -4.49
C PHE A 59 31.31 8.94 -4.53
N PHE A 60 30.92 9.55 -3.41
CA PHE A 60 29.75 10.40 -3.31
C PHE A 60 30.20 11.84 -3.49
N ASP A 61 30.05 12.34 -4.71
CA ASP A 61 30.19 13.77 -4.95
C ASP A 61 28.97 14.52 -4.42
N GLU A 62 29.20 15.73 -3.90
CA GLU A 62 28.22 16.52 -3.16
C GLU A 62 27.51 15.71 -2.05
N ALA A 63 28.31 15.06 -1.22
CA ALA A 63 27.84 14.18 -0.14
C ALA A 63 26.84 14.85 0.83
N HIS A 64 26.85 16.19 0.92
CA HIS A 64 25.87 16.93 1.72
C HIS A 64 24.41 16.60 1.34
N LEU A 65 24.14 16.26 0.07
CA LEU A 65 22.81 15.89 -0.41
C LEU A 65 22.27 14.61 0.24
N LEU A 66 23.14 13.73 0.74
CA LEU A 66 22.75 12.51 1.45
C LEU A 66 22.21 12.80 2.85
N PHE A 67 22.62 13.91 3.44
CA PHE A 67 22.40 14.19 4.86
C PHE A 67 21.43 15.34 5.07
N ASP A 68 21.27 16.23 4.08
CA ASP A 68 20.33 17.35 4.17
C ASP A 68 18.89 16.84 4.32
N ALA A 69 18.24 17.27 5.41
CA ALA A 69 16.90 16.84 5.81
C ALA A 69 16.71 15.30 5.95
N ALA A 70 17.79 14.52 6.12
CA ALA A 70 17.71 13.09 6.35
C ALA A 70 17.18 12.78 7.76
N PRO A 71 16.12 11.97 7.91
CA PRO A 71 15.61 11.60 9.23
C PRO A 71 16.63 10.70 9.94
N LYS A 72 16.66 10.75 11.28
CA LYS A 72 17.61 9.97 12.10
C LYS A 72 17.72 8.47 11.72
N PRO A 73 16.63 7.73 11.49
CA PRO A 73 16.72 6.33 11.07
C PRO A 73 17.48 6.12 9.76
N LEU A 74 17.42 7.11 8.85
CA LEU A 74 18.17 7.07 7.61
C LEU A 74 19.66 7.21 7.89
N LEU A 75 20.05 8.21 8.69
CA LEU A 75 21.44 8.45 9.10
C LEU A 75 22.05 7.22 9.78
N ASP A 76 21.32 6.62 10.72
CA ASP A 76 21.76 5.40 11.43
C ASP A 76 21.99 4.24 10.44
N LYS A 77 21.14 4.13 9.40
CA LYS A 77 21.31 3.14 8.34
C LYS A 77 22.53 3.44 7.45
N ILE A 78 22.79 4.70 7.11
CA ILE A 78 23.99 5.10 6.36
C ILE A 78 25.23 4.71 7.15
N GLU A 79 25.29 5.08 8.43
CA GLU A 79 26.40 4.76 9.32
C GLU A 79 26.65 3.25 9.37
N GLN A 80 25.59 2.46 9.57
CA GLN A 80 25.68 1.00 9.59
C GLN A 80 26.23 0.45 8.27
N VAL A 81 25.70 0.90 7.13
CA VAL A 81 26.11 0.40 5.82
C VAL A 81 27.58 0.74 5.53
N VAL A 82 27.98 2.00 5.77
CA VAL A 82 29.37 2.45 5.60
C VAL A 82 30.33 1.67 6.50
N ARG A 83 29.93 1.35 7.74
CA ARG A 83 30.75 0.57 8.66
C ARG A 83 30.95 -0.87 8.18
N ILE A 84 29.89 -1.53 7.71
CA ILE A 84 29.94 -2.96 7.39
C ILE A 84 30.48 -3.22 5.97
N ILE A 85 30.22 -2.34 5.01
CA ILE A 85 30.62 -2.55 3.60
C ILE A 85 32.13 -2.72 3.42
N ARG A 86 32.95 -2.22 4.37
CA ARG A 86 34.40 -2.43 4.38
C ARG A 86 34.79 -3.90 4.35
N SER A 87 34.09 -4.79 5.06
CA SER A 87 34.40 -6.24 5.07
C SER A 87 34.13 -6.93 3.73
N LYS A 88 33.36 -6.26 2.85
CA LYS A 88 33.09 -6.70 1.47
C LYS A 88 34.16 -6.21 0.48
N GLY A 89 35.19 -5.52 0.95
CA GLY A 89 36.24 -4.95 0.11
C GLY A 89 35.79 -3.71 -0.66
N VAL A 90 34.77 -2.99 -0.16
CA VAL A 90 34.29 -1.75 -0.77
C VAL A 90 34.72 -0.56 0.09
N GLY A 91 35.36 0.43 -0.54
CA GLY A 91 35.68 1.71 0.08
C GLY A 91 34.64 2.77 -0.27
N VAL A 92 34.26 3.61 0.69
CA VAL A 92 33.34 4.72 0.49
C VAL A 92 34.07 6.05 0.76
N PHE A 93 33.94 6.98 -0.17
CA PHE A 93 34.49 8.34 -0.08
C PHE A 93 33.36 9.35 -0.16
N PHE A 94 33.26 10.24 0.82
CA PHE A 94 32.37 11.39 0.79
C PHE A 94 33.16 12.63 0.36
N VAL A 95 32.74 13.26 -0.73
CA VAL A 95 33.34 14.48 -1.25
C VAL A 95 32.34 15.61 -1.03
N THR A 96 32.76 16.64 -0.32
CA THR A 96 31.93 17.81 0.01
C THR A 96 32.77 19.06 0.01
N GLN A 97 32.12 20.20 -0.27
CA GLN A 97 32.76 21.51 -0.17
C GLN A 97 32.97 21.94 1.28
N ASN A 98 32.09 21.51 2.20
CA ASN A 98 32.15 21.90 3.60
C ASN A 98 32.01 20.69 4.53
N PRO A 99 32.98 20.47 5.46
CA PRO A 99 32.93 19.34 6.40
C PRO A 99 31.71 19.36 7.32
N ILE A 100 31.14 20.52 7.64
CA ILE A 100 29.99 20.63 8.56
C ILE A 100 28.70 20.04 7.98
N ASP A 101 28.66 19.83 6.67
CA ASP A 101 27.49 19.29 6.00
C ASP A 101 27.45 17.74 6.10
N ILE A 102 28.49 17.12 6.66
CA ILE A 102 28.54 15.70 6.97
C ILE A 102 28.35 15.50 8.49
N PRO A 103 27.39 14.68 8.94
CA PRO A 103 27.19 14.43 10.36
C PRO A 103 28.41 13.79 11.03
N ASP A 104 28.68 14.18 12.28
CA ASP A 104 29.80 13.67 13.08
C ASP A 104 29.82 12.13 13.20
N VAL A 105 28.65 11.50 13.27
CA VAL A 105 28.52 10.03 13.31
C VAL A 105 29.10 9.37 12.06
N ILE A 106 28.92 9.99 10.89
CA ILE A 106 29.49 9.51 9.63
C ILE A 106 30.97 9.87 9.55
N LEU A 107 31.35 11.11 9.90
CA LEU A 107 32.76 11.53 9.95
C LEU A 107 33.59 10.63 10.86
N SER A 108 33.04 10.11 11.95
CA SER A 108 33.72 9.20 12.87
C SER A 108 34.11 7.86 12.23
N GLN A 109 33.37 7.43 11.19
CA GLN A 109 33.66 6.21 10.45
C GLN A 109 34.70 6.42 9.35
N MET A 110 35.06 7.68 9.05
CA MET A 110 36.00 8.02 7.98
C MET A 110 37.44 7.95 8.49
N GLY A 111 38.16 6.93 8.04
CA GLY A 111 39.57 6.71 8.39
C GLY A 111 40.56 7.54 7.57
N ASN A 112 40.30 7.68 6.27
CA ASN A 112 41.13 8.46 5.35
C ASN A 112 40.55 9.87 5.17
N ARG A 113 41.42 10.89 5.18
CA ARG A 113 41.03 12.30 5.09
C ARG A 113 41.98 13.06 4.17
N VAL A 114 41.37 13.88 3.31
CA VAL A 114 42.05 14.84 2.44
C VAL A 114 41.28 16.15 2.56
N GLN A 115 41.91 17.17 3.15
CA GLN A 115 41.30 18.49 3.35
C GLN A 115 42.07 19.51 2.54
N HIS A 116 41.40 20.07 1.53
CA HIS A 116 41.89 21.23 0.80
C HIS A 116 41.64 22.53 1.56
N ALA A 117 42.17 23.64 1.02
CA ALA A 117 41.99 24.96 1.59
C ALA A 117 40.52 25.31 1.85
N LEU A 118 40.22 25.79 3.05
CA LEU A 118 38.93 26.37 3.40
C LEU A 118 39.09 27.88 3.59
N ARG A 119 38.19 28.65 3.00
CA ARG A 119 38.19 30.10 3.11
C ARG A 119 37.39 30.53 4.33
N ALA A 120 38.05 31.07 5.34
CA ALA A 120 37.43 31.42 6.62
C ALA A 120 37.06 32.91 6.72
N PHE A 121 36.04 33.37 5.97
CA PHE A 121 35.63 34.78 6.00
C PHE A 121 34.44 35.04 6.93
N THR A 122 33.61 34.02 7.15
CA THR A 122 32.42 34.13 8.00
C THR A 122 32.56 33.30 9.28
N PRO A 123 31.75 33.57 10.33
CA PRO A 123 31.69 32.71 11.51
C PRO A 123 31.32 31.25 11.20
N ARG A 124 30.52 31.02 10.15
CA ARG A 124 30.20 29.66 9.69
C ARG A 124 31.44 28.96 9.14
N ASP A 125 32.24 29.67 8.34
CA ASP A 125 33.47 29.12 7.78
C ASP A 125 34.51 28.83 8.87
N GLN A 126 34.62 29.70 9.88
CA GLN A 126 35.50 29.44 11.04
C GLN A 126 35.07 28.21 11.83
N LYS A 127 33.76 27.91 11.90
CA LYS A 127 33.28 26.64 12.47
C LYS A 127 33.66 25.46 11.59
N ALA A 128 33.58 25.61 10.27
CA ALA A 128 34.00 24.57 9.32
C ALA A 128 35.50 24.25 9.41
N VAL A 129 36.36 25.27 9.50
CA VAL A 129 37.79 25.08 9.69
C VAL A 129 38.07 24.34 11.00
N ARG A 130 37.44 24.75 12.11
CA ARG A 130 37.58 24.07 13.41
C ARG A 130 37.10 22.62 13.35
N ALA A 131 35.93 22.37 12.76
CA ALA A 131 35.39 21.03 12.59
C ALA A 131 36.32 20.14 11.75
N ALA A 132 36.86 20.64 10.63
CA ALA A 132 37.86 19.89 9.86
C ALA A 132 39.11 19.61 10.71
N ALA A 133 39.65 20.61 11.40
CA ALA A 133 40.88 20.49 12.16
C ALA A 133 40.79 19.46 13.30
N THR A 134 39.68 19.42 14.05
CA THR A 134 39.49 18.50 15.17
C THR A 134 39.33 17.04 14.76
N THR A 135 38.99 16.81 13.49
CA THR A 135 38.78 15.45 12.99
C THR A 135 40.08 14.75 12.56
N PHE A 136 41.18 15.49 12.45
CA PHE A 136 42.49 14.93 12.16
C PHE A 136 43.18 14.41 13.42
N ARG A 137 44.03 13.38 13.25
CA ARG A 137 44.97 13.01 14.30
C ARG A 137 45.98 14.16 14.49
N PRO A 138 46.15 14.69 15.72
CA PRO A 138 47.02 15.84 15.96
C PRO A 138 48.47 15.59 15.57
N ASN A 139 49.11 16.61 15.01
CA ASN A 139 50.54 16.63 14.74
C ASN A 139 51.19 17.79 15.51
N PRO A 140 52.10 17.54 16.47
CA PRO A 140 52.75 18.61 17.24
C PRO A 140 53.52 19.64 16.39
N LYS A 141 53.88 19.27 15.15
CA LYS A 141 54.60 20.14 14.22
C LYS A 141 53.70 21.05 13.38
N ILE A 142 52.39 20.82 13.39
CA ILE A 142 51.43 21.50 12.53
C ILE A 142 50.24 21.97 13.37
N ASN A 143 49.99 23.28 13.37
CA ASN A 143 48.70 23.78 13.82
C ASN A 143 47.67 23.52 12.72
N THR A 144 46.89 22.44 12.84
CA THR A 144 45.94 22.00 11.82
C THR A 144 44.93 23.08 11.44
N GLU A 145 44.38 23.82 12.42
CA GLU A 145 43.37 24.85 12.18
C GLU A 145 43.96 26.00 11.35
N GLN A 146 45.14 26.48 11.75
CA GLN A 146 45.85 27.54 11.02
C GLN A 146 46.27 27.06 9.63
N ALA A 147 46.84 25.85 9.53
CA ALA A 147 47.32 25.29 8.27
C ALA A 147 46.22 25.19 7.22
N ILE A 148 44.99 24.81 7.58
CA ILE A 148 43.84 24.75 6.66
C ILE A 148 43.60 26.08 5.95
N THR A 149 43.78 27.20 6.65
CA THR A 149 43.56 28.55 6.10
C THR A 149 44.72 29.05 5.23
N GLU A 150 45.91 28.46 5.40
CA GLU A 150 47.14 28.83 4.70
C GLU A 150 47.44 27.95 3.47
N LEU A 151 46.63 26.92 3.22
CA LEU A 151 46.78 26.04 2.06
C LEU A 151 46.55 26.82 0.76
N GLY A 152 47.47 26.66 -0.19
CA GLY A 152 47.35 27.14 -1.56
C GLY A 152 46.65 26.15 -2.50
N VAL A 153 46.52 26.54 -3.77
CA VAL A 153 46.01 25.65 -4.83
C VAL A 153 46.98 24.49 -5.03
N GLY A 154 46.46 23.27 -5.03
CA GLY A 154 47.26 22.05 -5.18
C GLY A 154 47.86 21.55 -3.87
N GLU A 155 47.59 22.18 -2.73
CA GLU A 155 47.97 21.69 -1.41
C GLU A 155 46.75 21.11 -0.66
N ALA A 156 47.03 20.17 0.23
CA ALA A 156 46.04 19.61 1.14
C ALA A 156 46.68 19.18 2.46
N LEU A 157 45.88 19.11 3.52
CA LEU A 157 46.18 18.30 4.69
C LEU A 157 45.68 16.88 4.46
N VAL A 158 46.53 15.89 4.72
CA VAL A 158 46.24 14.48 4.50
C VAL A 158 46.46 13.66 5.76
N SER A 159 45.61 12.65 5.96
CA SER A 159 45.76 11.63 6.99
C SER A 159 45.16 10.34 6.44
N PHE A 160 45.98 9.32 6.27
CA PHE A 160 45.57 8.02 5.75
C PHE A 160 45.77 6.95 6.82
N LEU A 161 44.99 5.87 6.71
CA LEU A 161 45.13 4.72 7.59
C LEU A 161 46.48 4.03 7.38
N ASP A 162 47.11 3.61 8.48
CA ASP A 162 48.27 2.73 8.47
C ASP A 162 47.86 1.25 8.28
N GLU A 163 48.85 0.35 8.25
CA GLU A 163 48.65 -1.10 8.13
C GLU A 163 47.79 -1.71 9.26
N ARG A 164 47.65 -1.00 10.38
CA ARG A 164 46.80 -1.41 11.52
C ARG A 164 45.41 -0.80 11.45
N GLY A 165 45.10 -0.05 10.39
CA GLY A 165 43.83 0.64 10.22
C GLY A 165 43.67 1.85 11.15
N MET A 166 44.76 2.39 11.69
CA MET A 166 44.74 3.62 12.50
C MET A 166 45.07 4.85 11.64
N PRO A 167 44.35 5.97 11.78
CA PRO A 167 44.70 7.20 11.07
C PRO A 167 46.11 7.69 11.42
N GLY A 168 46.93 7.93 10.40
CA GLY A 168 48.22 8.60 10.53
C GLY A 168 48.09 10.02 11.06
N VAL A 169 49.17 10.58 11.60
CA VAL A 169 49.20 12.01 11.96
C VAL A 169 48.96 12.87 10.73
N VAL A 170 48.32 14.02 10.90
CA VAL A 170 48.07 14.93 9.77
C VAL A 170 49.38 15.49 9.21
N GLU A 171 49.48 15.52 7.89
CA GLU A 171 50.63 16.08 7.16
C GLU A 171 50.16 17.04 6.05
N ARG A 172 50.98 18.03 5.71
CA ARG A 172 50.77 18.89 4.54
C ARG A 172 51.39 18.23 3.32
N ALA A 173 50.63 18.08 2.25
CA ALA A 173 51.05 17.42 1.03
C ALA A 173 50.70 18.25 -0.22
N LEU A 174 51.49 18.06 -1.28
CA LEU A 174 51.17 18.52 -2.63
C LEU A 174 50.37 17.44 -3.36
N ILE A 175 49.27 17.83 -3.98
CA ILE A 175 48.39 16.95 -4.73
C ILE A 175 48.80 16.96 -6.20
N VAL A 176 49.03 15.76 -6.72
CA VAL A 176 49.37 15.56 -8.13
C VAL A 176 48.20 16.05 -9.00
N PRO A 177 48.45 16.87 -10.03
CA PRO A 177 47.39 17.35 -10.90
C PRO A 177 46.73 16.20 -11.66
N PRO A 178 45.42 16.31 -11.99
CA PRO A 178 44.72 15.28 -12.73
C PRO A 178 45.35 15.08 -14.11
N ARG A 179 45.44 13.81 -14.54
CA ARG A 179 45.85 13.43 -15.90
C ARG A 179 44.67 13.32 -16.87
N SER A 180 43.47 13.71 -16.42
CA SER A 180 42.24 13.68 -17.20
C SER A 180 41.98 15.01 -17.90
N GLN A 181 41.04 15.00 -18.83
CA GLN A 181 40.48 16.23 -19.41
C GLN A 181 39.84 17.08 -18.30
N ILE A 182 40.14 18.38 -18.29
CA ILE A 182 39.42 19.37 -17.48
C ILE A 182 38.19 19.81 -18.29
N GLY A 183 37.00 19.64 -17.70
CA GLY A 183 35.72 19.96 -18.32
C GLY A 183 35.00 18.75 -18.93
N PRO A 184 33.70 18.91 -19.27
CA PRO A 184 32.89 17.82 -19.76
C PRO A 184 33.36 17.34 -21.14
N ILE A 185 33.18 16.04 -21.39
CA ILE A 185 33.40 15.45 -22.71
C ILE A 185 32.34 15.93 -23.71
N THR A 186 32.72 15.98 -24.98
CA THR A 186 31.78 16.25 -26.09
C THR A 186 30.76 15.12 -26.25
N PRO A 187 29.58 15.39 -26.84
CA PRO A 187 28.60 14.35 -27.17
C PRO A 187 29.19 13.22 -28.03
N GLU A 188 30.09 13.55 -28.96
CA GLU A 188 30.77 12.61 -29.86
C GLU A 188 31.69 11.67 -29.07
N GLN A 189 32.54 12.22 -28.21
CA GLN A 189 33.40 11.43 -27.31
C GLN A 189 32.56 10.52 -26.40
N ARG A 190 31.44 11.03 -25.87
CA ARG A 190 30.53 10.22 -25.04
C ARG A 190 29.98 9.03 -25.81
N ARG A 191 29.51 9.23 -27.06
CA ARG A 191 29.00 8.13 -27.89
C ARG A 191 30.09 7.09 -28.18
N GLN A 192 31.31 7.53 -28.47
CA GLN A 192 32.45 6.63 -28.67
C GLN A 192 32.74 5.80 -27.42
N LEU A 193 32.81 6.42 -26.23
CA LEU A 193 33.03 5.71 -24.96
C LEU A 193 31.94 4.68 -24.66
N ILE A 194 30.67 5.02 -24.90
CA ILE A 194 29.54 4.10 -24.71
C ILE A 194 29.65 2.92 -25.67
N THR A 195 29.91 3.18 -26.96
CA THR A 195 29.99 2.12 -27.99
C THR A 195 31.21 1.22 -27.83
N SER A 196 32.30 1.70 -27.23
CA SER A 196 33.48 0.89 -26.91
C SER A 196 33.38 0.12 -25.60
N SER A 197 32.30 0.32 -24.82
CA SER A 197 32.14 -0.32 -23.52
C SER A 197 31.85 -1.81 -23.65
N LEU A 198 32.37 -2.61 -22.71
CA LEU A 198 32.11 -4.05 -22.63
C LEU A 198 30.61 -4.39 -22.45
N VAL A 199 29.87 -3.46 -21.85
CA VAL A 199 28.42 -3.61 -21.58
C VAL A 199 27.54 -2.92 -22.63
N TYR A 200 28.12 -2.52 -23.76
CA TYR A 200 27.37 -2.03 -24.90
C TYR A 200 26.45 -3.14 -25.47
N GLY A 201 25.22 -2.79 -25.83
CA GLY A 201 24.17 -3.70 -26.25
C GLY A 201 23.08 -3.94 -25.18
N TYR A 202 23.40 -3.63 -23.92
CA TYR A 202 22.52 -3.82 -22.77
C TYR A 202 21.98 -2.51 -22.19
N TYR A 203 22.85 -1.57 -21.80
CA TYR A 203 22.46 -0.35 -21.07
C TYR A 203 22.23 0.89 -21.94
N GLU A 204 22.62 0.87 -23.20
CA GLU A 204 22.42 2.00 -24.12
C GLU A 204 20.94 2.17 -24.51
N LYS A 205 20.16 1.11 -24.40
CA LYS A 205 18.73 1.12 -24.69
C LYS A 205 17.99 1.68 -23.47
N PRO A 206 17.36 2.86 -23.58
CA PRO A 206 16.55 3.38 -22.48
C PRO A 206 15.41 2.40 -22.21
N LEU A 207 15.36 1.88 -21.00
CA LEU A 207 14.25 1.04 -20.56
C LEU A 207 13.15 1.96 -20.04
N GLU A 208 12.08 2.14 -20.80
CA GLU A 208 10.86 2.73 -20.27
C GLU A 208 10.18 1.70 -19.36
N ARG A 209 10.34 1.88 -18.05
CA ARG A 209 9.58 1.14 -17.05
C ARG A 209 8.27 1.86 -16.83
N GLU A 210 7.17 1.12 -16.65
CA GLU A 210 5.94 1.70 -16.10
C GLU A 210 6.30 2.42 -14.80
N SER A 211 6.01 3.72 -14.75
CA SER A 211 6.37 4.51 -13.57
C SER A 211 5.55 4.04 -12.36
N ALA A 212 6.12 4.16 -11.15
CA ALA A 212 5.36 3.89 -9.92
C ALA A 212 4.07 4.75 -9.88
N TYR A 213 4.10 5.94 -10.49
CA TYR A 213 2.93 6.79 -10.68
C TYR A 213 1.88 6.13 -11.58
N GLU A 214 2.25 5.60 -12.75
CA GLU A 214 1.33 4.88 -13.65
C GLU A 214 0.76 3.62 -12.97
N MET A 215 1.58 2.87 -12.23
CA MET A 215 1.12 1.69 -11.50
C MET A 215 0.11 2.07 -10.41
N LEU A 216 0.36 3.14 -9.66
CA LEU A 216 -0.56 3.66 -8.64
C LEU A 216 -1.83 4.25 -9.26
N ALA A 217 -1.72 4.99 -10.36
CA ALA A 217 -2.86 5.53 -11.09
C ALA A 217 -3.77 4.38 -11.60
N LYS A 218 -3.19 3.34 -12.20
CA LYS A 218 -3.92 2.13 -12.61
C LYS A 218 -4.59 1.43 -11.42
N GLN A 219 -3.97 1.40 -10.24
CA GLN A 219 -4.59 0.84 -9.03
C GLN A 219 -5.79 1.67 -8.57
N VAL A 220 -5.68 3.00 -8.59
CA VAL A 220 -6.78 3.91 -8.25
C VAL A 220 -7.92 3.79 -9.26
N GLU A 221 -7.62 3.74 -10.56
CA GLU A 221 -8.61 3.53 -11.62
C GLU A 221 -9.31 2.17 -11.49
N ARG A 222 -8.57 1.09 -11.20
CA ARG A 222 -9.16 -0.22 -10.91
C ARG A 222 -10.08 -0.18 -9.69
N ALA A 223 -9.64 0.45 -8.60
CA ALA A 223 -10.47 0.57 -7.40
C ALA A 223 -11.75 1.39 -7.67
N ALA A 224 -11.68 2.44 -8.48
CA ALA A 224 -12.83 3.24 -8.88
C ALA A 224 -13.80 2.46 -9.79
N ALA A 225 -13.26 1.67 -10.74
CA ALA A 225 -14.06 0.81 -11.62
C ALA A 225 -14.74 -0.34 -10.86
N GLU A 226 -14.05 -0.94 -9.89
CA GLU A 226 -14.62 -1.97 -9.02
C GLU A 226 -15.72 -1.40 -8.11
N ALA A 227 -15.55 -0.19 -7.57
CA ALA A 227 -16.56 0.50 -6.77
C ALA A 227 -17.83 0.79 -7.59
N THR A 228 -17.68 1.32 -8.82
CA THR A 228 -18.82 1.58 -9.71
C THR A 228 -19.51 0.30 -10.17
N ALA A 229 -18.76 -0.77 -10.45
CA ALA A 229 -19.35 -2.07 -10.76
C ALA A 229 -20.15 -2.66 -9.58
N LEU A 230 -19.65 -2.49 -8.35
CA LEU A 230 -20.33 -2.95 -7.13
C LEU A 230 -21.62 -2.15 -6.87
N GLU A 231 -21.62 -0.84 -7.11
CA GLU A 231 -22.82 -0.01 -7.01
C GLU A 231 -23.86 -0.37 -8.08
N ALA A 232 -23.43 -0.59 -9.32
CA ALA A 232 -24.31 -1.04 -10.40
C ALA A 232 -24.93 -2.41 -10.11
N GLN A 233 -24.17 -3.35 -9.53
CA GLN A 233 -24.70 -4.64 -9.09
C GLN A 233 -25.73 -4.47 -7.96
N LYS A 234 -25.44 -3.65 -6.94
CA LYS A 234 -26.40 -3.36 -5.86
C LYS A 234 -27.68 -2.70 -6.36
N GLU A 235 -27.58 -1.79 -7.33
CA GLU A 235 -28.77 -1.21 -7.96
C GLU A 235 -29.56 -2.23 -8.77
N ALA A 236 -28.89 -3.10 -9.53
CA ALA A 236 -29.54 -4.16 -10.29
C ALA A 236 -30.26 -5.15 -9.37
N GLU A 237 -29.62 -5.56 -8.28
CA GLU A 237 -30.22 -6.42 -7.24
C GLU A 237 -31.41 -5.73 -6.55
N ALA A 238 -31.29 -4.44 -6.22
CA ALA A 238 -32.38 -3.67 -5.62
C ALA A 238 -33.58 -3.50 -6.57
N ARG A 239 -33.33 -3.32 -7.88
CA ARG A 239 -34.38 -3.27 -8.90
C ARG A 239 -35.05 -4.64 -9.08
N ALA A 240 -34.25 -5.71 -9.12
CA ALA A 240 -34.77 -7.08 -9.19
C ALA A 240 -35.61 -7.45 -7.96
N ALA A 241 -35.18 -7.06 -6.77
CA ALA A 241 -35.93 -7.27 -5.52
C ALA A 241 -37.26 -6.50 -5.51
N LYS A 242 -37.27 -5.23 -5.93
CA LYS A 242 -38.51 -4.43 -6.06
C LYS A 242 -39.47 -5.02 -7.09
N GLU A 243 -38.95 -5.55 -8.20
CA GLU A 243 -39.79 -6.17 -9.23
C GLU A 243 -40.37 -7.51 -8.75
N ALA A 244 -39.59 -8.32 -8.03
CA ALA A 244 -40.04 -9.55 -7.40
C ALA A 244 -41.14 -9.27 -6.35
N GLU A 245 -40.97 -8.25 -5.50
CA GLU A 245 -41.98 -7.82 -4.54
C GLU A 245 -43.26 -7.36 -5.23
N ARG A 246 -43.14 -6.59 -6.32
CA ARG A 246 -44.31 -6.13 -7.11
C ARG A 246 -45.06 -7.30 -7.74
N ARG A 247 -44.34 -8.30 -8.26
CA ARG A 247 -44.93 -9.52 -8.82
C ARG A 247 -45.63 -10.36 -7.75
N ALA A 248 -45.00 -10.56 -6.58
CA ALA A 248 -45.60 -11.27 -5.45
C ALA A 248 -46.87 -10.56 -4.95
N ARG A 249 -46.87 -9.23 -4.84
CA ARG A 249 -48.04 -8.44 -4.43
C ARG A 249 -49.16 -8.49 -5.47
N ALA A 250 -48.84 -8.56 -6.76
CA ALA A 250 -49.84 -8.73 -7.82
C ALA A 250 -50.48 -10.13 -7.78
N GLN A 251 -49.68 -11.18 -7.58
CA GLN A 251 -50.16 -12.56 -7.40
C GLN A 251 -51.07 -12.69 -6.17
N ALA A 252 -50.64 -12.16 -5.02
CA ALA A 252 -51.46 -12.16 -3.80
C ALA A 252 -52.80 -11.42 -3.96
N LYS A 253 -52.83 -10.31 -4.72
CA LYS A 253 -54.08 -9.61 -5.06
C LYS A 253 -55.00 -10.46 -5.96
N GLN A 254 -54.44 -11.17 -6.94
CA GLN A 254 -55.23 -12.05 -7.81
C GLN A 254 -55.81 -13.24 -7.02
N GLU A 255 -55.03 -13.86 -6.14
CA GLU A 255 -55.48 -14.93 -5.26
C GLU A 255 -56.57 -14.45 -4.29
N ALA A 256 -56.40 -13.28 -3.68
CA ALA A 256 -57.43 -12.69 -2.80
C ALA A 256 -58.73 -12.35 -3.55
N MET A 257 -58.64 -11.91 -4.82
CA MET A 257 -59.82 -11.67 -5.65
C MET A 257 -60.53 -12.97 -6.02
N ARG A 258 -59.78 -14.02 -6.38
CA ARG A 258 -60.35 -15.36 -6.63
C ARG A 258 -61.01 -15.94 -5.38
N ALA A 259 -60.38 -15.82 -4.21
CA ALA A 259 -60.96 -16.25 -2.94
C ALA A 259 -62.27 -15.51 -2.63
N LYS A 260 -62.32 -14.19 -2.83
CA LYS A 260 -63.56 -13.40 -2.68
C LYS A 260 -64.64 -13.78 -3.68
N GLN A 261 -64.28 -14.14 -4.91
CA GLN A 261 -65.24 -14.61 -5.91
C GLN A 261 -65.82 -15.98 -5.55
N LEU A 262 -64.97 -16.90 -5.06
CA LEU A 262 -65.40 -18.20 -4.54
C LEU A 262 -66.33 -18.04 -3.33
N GLU A 263 -65.97 -17.19 -2.36
CA GLU A 263 -66.85 -16.89 -1.21
C GLU A 263 -68.19 -16.27 -1.64
N ARG A 264 -68.20 -15.39 -2.65
CA ARG A 264 -69.45 -14.83 -3.19
C ARG A 264 -70.31 -15.91 -3.85
N TRP A 265 -69.70 -16.75 -4.66
CA TRP A 265 -70.38 -17.86 -5.32
C TRP A 265 -70.96 -18.85 -4.30
N GLU A 266 -70.20 -19.20 -3.25
CA GLU A 266 -70.67 -20.04 -2.14
C GLU A 266 -71.84 -19.41 -1.38
N ARG A 267 -71.77 -18.09 -1.09
CA ARG A 267 -72.87 -17.35 -0.44
C ARG A 267 -74.12 -17.28 -1.31
N GLU A 268 -73.97 -17.11 -2.62
CA GLU A 268 -75.09 -17.14 -3.57
C GLU A 268 -75.71 -18.53 -3.66
N ARG A 269 -74.89 -19.58 -3.67
CA ARG A 269 -75.35 -20.97 -3.63
C ARG A 269 -76.08 -21.30 -2.33
N GLN A 270 -75.59 -20.81 -1.20
CA GLN A 270 -76.28 -20.94 0.09
C GLN A 270 -77.62 -20.19 0.08
N ARG A 271 -77.67 -18.98 -0.47
CA ARG A 271 -78.93 -18.22 -0.63
C ARG A 271 -79.91 -18.89 -1.59
N GLN A 272 -79.44 -19.53 -2.66
CA GLN A 272 -80.29 -20.32 -3.56
C GLN A 272 -80.83 -21.57 -2.86
N ALA A 273 -79.99 -22.32 -2.15
CA ALA A 273 -80.43 -23.47 -1.35
C ALA A 273 -81.43 -23.05 -0.25
N GLU A 274 -81.25 -21.89 0.37
CA GLU A 274 -82.16 -21.35 1.38
C GLU A 274 -83.50 -20.89 0.75
N ARG A 275 -83.48 -20.36 -0.48
CA ARG A 275 -84.69 -20.03 -1.25
C ARG A 275 -85.45 -21.28 -1.70
N GLU A 276 -84.75 -22.29 -2.19
CA GLU A 276 -85.33 -23.60 -2.54
C GLU A 276 -85.90 -24.31 -1.30
N ALA A 277 -85.26 -24.20 -0.14
CA ALA A 277 -85.78 -24.72 1.12
C ALA A 277 -87.05 -23.97 1.57
N ARG A 278 -87.10 -22.64 1.40
CA ARG A 278 -88.30 -21.82 1.68
C ARG A 278 -89.44 -22.10 0.69
N GLU A 279 -89.15 -22.34 -0.59
CA GLU A 279 -90.16 -22.78 -1.56
C GLU A 279 -90.67 -24.19 -1.25
N ARG A 280 -89.79 -25.13 -0.90
CA ARG A 280 -90.20 -26.46 -0.42
C ARG A 280 -91.06 -26.38 0.83
N GLN A 281 -90.78 -25.46 1.76
CA GLN A 281 -91.63 -25.23 2.94
C GLN A 281 -93.00 -24.62 2.58
N LYS A 282 -93.09 -23.75 1.55
CA LYS A 282 -94.38 -23.24 1.05
C LYS A 282 -95.20 -24.31 0.35
N VAL A 283 -94.57 -25.14 -0.49
CA VAL A 283 -95.25 -26.26 -1.16
C VAL A 283 -95.72 -27.31 -0.15
N VAL A 284 -94.92 -27.61 0.88
CA VAL A 284 -95.34 -28.48 1.99
C VAL A 284 -96.43 -27.82 2.83
N GLY A 285 -96.39 -26.50 3.04
CA GLY A 285 -97.43 -25.73 3.72
C GLY A 285 -98.78 -25.75 2.98
N ASP A 286 -98.77 -25.53 1.67
CA ASP A 286 -99.98 -25.56 0.82
C ASP A 286 -100.57 -26.98 0.71
N VAL A 287 -99.72 -28.02 0.73
CA VAL A 287 -100.15 -29.43 0.81
C VAL A 287 -100.73 -29.75 2.19
N PHE A 288 -100.15 -29.21 3.28
CA PHE A 288 -100.66 -29.42 4.64
C PHE A 288 -101.99 -28.69 4.88
N GLU A 289 -102.18 -27.50 4.29
CA GLU A 289 -103.43 -26.74 4.35
C GLU A 289 -104.55 -27.39 3.49
N ALA A 290 -104.20 -28.02 2.37
CA ALA A 290 -105.12 -28.84 1.57
C ALA A 290 -105.47 -30.18 2.25
N PHE A 291 -104.55 -30.78 3.03
CA PHE A 291 -104.77 -32.05 3.73
C PHE A 291 -105.49 -31.85 5.08
N ALA A 292 -105.26 -30.74 5.79
CA ALA A 292 -105.92 -30.39 7.04
C ALA A 292 -107.42 -30.09 6.88
N LYS A 293 -107.87 -29.71 5.67
CA LYS A 293 -109.31 -29.58 5.34
C LYS A 293 -110.01 -30.92 5.09
N SER A 294 -109.29 -32.04 4.97
CA SER A 294 -109.87 -33.36 4.66
C SER A 294 -109.80 -34.37 5.81
N ALA A 295 -109.09 -34.08 6.92
CA ALA A 295 -108.88 -35.02 8.02
C ALA A 295 -109.57 -34.62 9.34
N ALA A 296 -110.68 -33.87 9.24
CA ALA A 296 -111.58 -33.54 10.37
C ALA A 296 -112.84 -34.44 10.39
N ARG A 297 -112.69 -35.74 10.11
CA ARG A 297 -113.67 -36.80 10.42
C ARG A 297 -112.93 -38.07 10.84
N SER A 298 -113.31 -38.57 12.04
CA SER A 298 -112.90 -39.80 12.73
C SER A 298 -111.55 -39.84 13.46
N LEU A 299 -111.63 -39.61 14.79
CA LEU A 299 -111.16 -40.46 15.91
C LEU A 299 -109.72 -41.00 15.84
N GLY A 300 -108.83 -40.88 16.83
CA GLY A 300 -108.94 -40.68 18.28
C GLY A 300 -108.01 -41.69 18.98
N GLY A 301 -107.23 -41.27 19.99
CA GLY A 301 -106.67 -42.20 21.00
C GLY A 301 -105.16 -42.18 21.29
N SER A 302 -104.83 -41.56 22.44
CA SER A 302 -103.83 -41.95 23.47
C SER A 302 -102.31 -41.96 23.20
N THR A 303 -101.62 -41.13 24.02
CA THR A 303 -100.36 -41.35 24.78
C THR A 303 -99.08 -41.65 23.98
N GLY A 304 -97.93 -41.03 24.18
CA GLY A 304 -97.41 -40.16 25.22
C GLY A 304 -95.88 -40.37 25.32
N ALA A 305 -95.16 -39.28 25.59
CA ALA A 305 -93.82 -39.19 26.20
C ALA A 305 -92.52 -39.23 25.35
N LEU A 306 -91.72 -38.17 25.64
CA LEU A 306 -90.24 -38.02 25.62
C LEU A 306 -89.59 -37.70 24.26
N VAL A 307 -89.14 -36.47 23.94
CA VAL A 307 -88.32 -35.40 24.60
C VAL A 307 -86.80 -35.58 24.44
N ARG A 308 -86.18 -34.49 23.91
CA ARG A 308 -84.76 -34.05 23.92
C ARG A 308 -83.80 -34.81 23.01
N GLY A 309 -82.98 -34.18 22.15
CA GLY A 309 -82.50 -32.80 22.12
C GLY A 309 -81.25 -32.64 22.98
N ILE A 310 -80.06 -32.60 22.37
CA ILE A 310 -78.90 -31.89 22.90
C ILE A 310 -78.25 -31.08 21.78
N LEU A 311 -78.29 -29.77 22.00
CA LEU A 311 -77.59 -28.70 21.33
C LEU A 311 -76.68 -28.09 22.40
N GLY A 312 -75.51 -27.60 22.01
CA GLY A 312 -74.64 -26.74 22.84
C GLY A 312 -73.48 -27.49 23.49
N GLY A 313 -72.29 -26.93 23.64
CA GLY A 313 -71.83 -25.56 23.44
C GLY A 313 -70.29 -25.53 23.53
N LEU A 314 -69.65 -24.49 23.02
CA LEU A 314 -69.16 -23.36 23.81
C LEU A 314 -67.74 -23.55 24.39
N SER A 315 -66.96 -22.49 24.20
CA SER A 315 -65.88 -22.02 25.09
C SER A 315 -64.53 -22.76 24.95
N SER A 316 -63.56 -22.20 24.25
CA SER A 316 -62.59 -21.17 24.70
C SER A 316 -61.37 -21.71 25.46
N ARG A 317 -60.24 -21.04 25.22
CA ARG A 317 -58.98 -21.01 25.96
C ARG A 317 -58.05 -22.23 25.89
N GLN A 318 -56.87 -21.99 25.29
CA GLN A 318 -55.57 -21.88 25.97
C GLN A 318 -54.51 -21.50 24.91
N SER A 319 -54.01 -20.27 24.85
CA SER A 319 -52.95 -19.66 25.65
C SER A 319 -51.55 -20.30 25.51
N ARG A 320 -50.64 -19.46 24.99
CA ARG A 320 -49.22 -19.28 25.37
C ARG A 320 -48.20 -20.37 25.02
N LYS A 321 -47.25 -19.97 24.17
CA LYS A 321 -45.84 -19.63 24.49
C LYS A 321 -45.29 -18.83 23.28
N ARG A 322 -45.01 -17.51 23.34
CA ARG A 322 -43.84 -16.81 23.96
C ARG A 322 -42.55 -17.60 23.70
N ARG A 323 -41.50 -17.09 23.03
CA ARG A 323 -40.91 -15.74 22.95
C ARG A 323 -39.93 -15.70 21.75
N GLU A 324 -39.93 -14.66 20.93
CA GLU A 324 -38.97 -13.52 20.94
C GLU A 324 -37.51 -13.98 20.76
N SER A 325 -36.79 -13.80 19.64
CA SER A 325 -36.51 -12.62 18.77
C SER A 325 -35.17 -11.94 19.07
N ALA A 326 -34.55 -11.47 17.99
CA ALA A 326 -33.44 -10.52 17.86
C ALA A 326 -32.01 -11.12 17.96
N PHE A 327 -31.27 -11.27 16.84
CA PHE A 327 -30.60 -10.23 16.02
C PHE A 327 -29.37 -9.67 16.74
N ARG A 328 -28.15 -9.99 16.27
CA ARG A 328 -27.23 -9.07 15.56
C ARG A 328 -25.75 -9.55 15.60
N GLU A 329 -25.07 -9.30 14.48
CA GLU A 329 -23.67 -8.84 14.34
C GLU A 329 -22.47 -9.73 14.75
N SER A 330 -21.85 -10.29 13.69
CA SER A 330 -20.50 -9.97 13.19
C SER A 330 -19.23 -10.28 14.00
N ARG A 331 -18.32 -11.03 13.33
CA ARG A 331 -16.84 -11.03 13.38
C ARG A 331 -16.22 -11.54 14.69
N GLN A 332 -15.13 -12.31 14.72
CA GLN A 332 -13.93 -12.45 13.87
C GLN A 332 -13.57 -13.95 13.77
N ARG A 333 -13.07 -14.51 12.64
CA ARG A 333 -11.64 -14.74 12.32
C ARG A 333 -10.76 -14.94 13.57
N GLY A 334 -9.92 -15.98 13.63
CA GLY A 334 -8.86 -16.21 12.65
C GLY A 334 -7.65 -15.36 13.05
#